data_AF-A0A957T007-F1
#
_entry.id   AF-A0A957T007-F1
#
_cell.length_a   1.000
_cell.length_b   1.000
_cell.length_c   1.000
_cell.angle_alpha   90.00
_cell.angle_beta   90.00
_cell.angle_gamma   90.00
#
_symmetry.space_group_name_H-M   'P 1'
#
loop_
_entity.id
_entity.type
_entity.pdbx_description
1 polymer ?
#
loop_
_entity_poly.entity_id
_entity_poly.type
_entity_poly.pdbx_seq_one_letter_code
_entity_poly.pdbx_strand_id
1 'polypeptide(L)'
;KGAYESKRRPGEGNWVWLEDYCDDPNQWVPLEQFEDEFLPAIWRNPPPEALQAGHGGGDYFEVMDFVDAVQGRKPPAIDIHAAMDMTLPGLISQESIRRGGEWLAVPDSRVW
;
A
#
# COMPACT_ATOMS: atom_id res chain seq x y z
N LYS A 1 7.32 -14.17 -11.72
CA LYS A 1 7.52 -14.24 -10.23
C LYS A 1 8.48 -13.13 -9.82
N GLY A 2 8.68 -12.88 -8.52
CA GLY A 2 9.67 -11.88 -8.10
C GLY A 2 10.00 -11.90 -6.61
N ALA A 3 10.99 -11.11 -6.25
CA ALA A 3 11.42 -10.84 -4.88
C ALA A 3 11.78 -9.36 -4.73
N TYR A 4 11.54 -8.81 -3.54
CA TYR A 4 11.80 -7.42 -3.20
C TYR A 4 12.52 -7.34 -1.86
N GLU A 5 13.51 -6.46 -1.77
CA GLU A 5 14.19 -6.10 -0.55
C GLU A 5 14.15 -4.58 -0.36
N SER A 6 13.49 -4.16 0.73
CA SER A 6 13.42 -2.74 1.10
C SER A 6 14.74 -2.27 1.69
N LYS A 7 15.10 -1.02 1.40
CA LYS A 7 16.12 -0.29 2.12
C LYS A 7 15.86 -0.35 3.64
N ARG A 8 16.87 -0.68 4.45
CA ARG A 8 16.74 -0.73 5.92
C ARG A 8 17.60 0.30 6.63
N ARG A 9 18.68 0.77 5.98
CA ARG A 9 19.65 1.71 6.56
C ARG A 9 19.98 2.85 5.60
N PRO A 10 20.47 4.00 6.12
CA PRO A 10 21.07 5.03 5.28
C PRO A 10 22.20 4.45 4.41
N GLY A 11 22.22 4.80 3.12
CA GLY A 11 23.21 4.30 2.15
C GLY A 11 22.79 3.02 1.40
N GLU A 12 21.76 2.32 1.83
CA GLU A 12 21.17 1.19 1.08
C GLU A 12 20.13 1.68 0.05
N GLY A 13 19.88 0.85 -0.97
CA GLY A 13 18.84 1.04 -1.98
C GLY A 13 17.67 0.07 -1.80
N ASN A 14 16.60 0.28 -2.56
CA ASN A 14 15.52 -0.68 -2.71
C ASN A 14 15.84 -1.58 -3.90
N TRP A 15 15.82 -2.89 -3.68
CA TRP A 15 16.22 -3.86 -4.71
C TRP A 15 15.04 -4.76 -5.07
N VAL A 16 14.90 -5.04 -6.36
CA VAL A 16 13.90 -5.96 -6.87
C VAL A 16 14.52 -6.91 -7.89
N TRP A 17 14.02 -8.13 -7.89
CA TRP A 17 14.27 -9.12 -8.92
C TRP A 17 12.93 -9.60 -9.46
N LEU A 18 12.75 -9.55 -10.78
CA LEU A 18 11.54 -10.00 -11.46
C LEU A 18 11.93 -11.01 -12.56
N GLU A 19 11.27 -12.17 -12.58
CA GLU A 19 11.53 -13.28 -13.51
C GLU A 19 11.45 -12.84 -14.98
N ASP A 20 10.61 -11.86 -15.30
CA ASP A 20 10.39 -11.36 -16.66
C ASP A 20 11.33 -10.20 -17.05
N TYR A 21 12.14 -9.68 -16.12
CA TYR A 21 13.03 -8.52 -16.34
C TYR A 21 14.50 -8.79 -16.01
N CYS A 22 14.80 -9.82 -15.22
CA CYS A 22 16.15 -10.13 -14.77
C CYS A 22 16.58 -11.50 -15.29
N ASP A 23 17.47 -11.51 -16.30
CA ASP A 23 17.96 -12.75 -16.92
C ASP A 23 18.81 -13.61 -15.97
N ASP A 24 19.51 -12.99 -15.01
CA ASP A 24 20.31 -13.67 -13.99
C ASP A 24 19.57 -13.67 -12.63
N PRO A 25 19.32 -14.85 -12.02
CA PRO A 25 18.70 -14.94 -10.69
C PRO A 25 19.51 -14.28 -9.55
N ASN A 26 20.80 -14.00 -9.76
CA ASN A 26 21.67 -13.35 -8.78
C ASN A 26 21.84 -11.85 -9.03
N GLN A 27 21.28 -11.31 -10.11
CA GLN A 27 21.38 -9.90 -10.44
C GLN A 27 20.09 -9.16 -10.11
N TRP A 28 20.12 -8.43 -9.00
CA TRP A 28 19.03 -7.56 -8.57
C TRP A 28 19.23 -6.16 -9.12
N VAL A 29 18.13 -5.47 -9.42
CA VAL A 29 18.14 -4.11 -9.95
C VAL A 29 17.49 -3.14 -8.96
N PRO A 30 17.84 -1.84 -8.99
CA PRO A 30 17.15 -0.84 -8.21
C PRO A 30 15.66 -0.80 -8.55
N LEU A 31 14.78 -0.70 -7.55
CA LEU A 31 13.33 -0.58 -7.73
C LEU A 31 12.99 0.62 -8.63
N GLU A 32 13.77 1.70 -8.50
CA GLU A 32 13.57 2.97 -9.21
C GLU A 32 13.66 2.81 -10.74
N GLN A 33 14.27 1.73 -11.26
CA GLN A 33 14.31 1.44 -12.71
C GLN A 33 12.92 1.21 -13.31
N PHE A 34 11.93 0.86 -12.48
CA PHE A 34 10.58 0.52 -12.92
C PHE A 34 9.59 1.70 -12.84
N GLU A 35 10.01 2.85 -12.32
CA GLU A 35 9.11 3.98 -12.10
C GLU A 35 8.51 4.50 -13.42
N ASP A 36 9.32 4.60 -14.48
CA ASP A 36 8.88 5.09 -15.79
C ASP A 36 7.83 4.19 -16.46
N GLU A 37 7.88 2.89 -16.19
CA GLU A 37 6.93 1.93 -16.74
C GLU A 37 5.67 1.80 -15.88
N PHE A 38 5.83 1.70 -14.57
CA PHE A 38 4.74 1.28 -13.67
C PHE A 38 4.18 2.37 -12.78
N LEU A 39 4.95 3.42 -12.50
CA LEU A 39 4.50 4.46 -11.56
C LEU A 39 3.65 5.52 -12.29
N PRO A 40 2.42 5.83 -11.84
CA PRO A 40 1.60 6.82 -12.51
C PRO A 40 2.26 8.21 -12.53
N ALA A 41 1.96 9.00 -13.55
CA ALA A 41 2.62 10.29 -13.79
C ALA A 41 2.59 11.26 -12.60
N ILE A 42 1.50 11.27 -11.82
CA ILE A 42 1.33 12.11 -10.63
C ILE A 42 2.28 11.72 -9.49
N TRP A 43 2.66 10.44 -9.40
CA TRP A 43 3.60 9.93 -8.41
C TRP A 43 5.06 10.10 -8.85
N ARG A 44 5.33 10.04 -10.17
CA ARG A 44 6.66 10.39 -10.72
C ARG A 44 6.97 11.88 -10.61
N ASN A 45 5.95 12.72 -10.77
CA ASN A 45 6.08 14.17 -10.71
C ASN A 45 5.11 14.74 -9.66
N PRO A 46 5.34 14.44 -8.37
CA PRO A 46 4.45 14.88 -7.30
C PRO A 46 4.51 16.40 -7.15
N PRO A 47 3.40 17.05 -6.74
CA PRO A 47 3.40 18.48 -6.49
C PRO A 47 4.35 18.83 -5.32
N PRO A 48 4.92 20.05 -5.27
CA PRO A 48 5.82 20.45 -4.19
C PRO A 48 5.24 20.28 -2.79
N GLU A 49 3.92 20.43 -2.64
CA GLU A 49 3.20 20.23 -1.39
C GLU A 49 3.24 18.76 -0.94
N ALA A 50 3.17 17.81 -1.87
CA ALA A 50 3.33 16.39 -1.55
C ALA A 50 4.75 16.09 -1.07
N LEU A 51 5.77 16.65 -1.72
CA LEU A 51 7.17 16.49 -1.30
C LEU A 51 7.46 17.07 0.10
N GLN A 52 6.64 18.02 0.55
CA GLN A 52 6.73 18.62 1.88
C GLN A 52 5.81 17.93 2.92
N ALA A 53 4.95 17.01 2.48
CA ALA A 53 4.08 16.25 3.36
C ALA A 53 4.85 15.12 4.08
N GLY A 54 4.18 14.48 5.04
CA GLY A 54 4.72 13.35 5.80
C GLY A 54 4.90 12.09 4.96
N HIS A 55 5.62 11.11 5.54
CA HIS A 55 5.75 9.74 5.00
C HIS A 55 6.15 9.65 3.52
N GLY A 56 7.08 10.51 3.09
CA GLY A 56 7.58 10.52 1.69
C GLY A 56 6.61 11.14 0.69
N GLY A 57 5.56 11.80 1.17
CA GLY A 57 4.56 12.51 0.37
C GLY A 57 3.27 11.74 0.11
N GLY A 58 3.17 10.49 0.55
CA GLY A 58 1.96 9.67 0.43
C GLY A 58 0.74 10.31 1.08
N ASP A 59 0.91 10.89 2.27
CA ASP A 59 -0.16 11.52 3.06
C ASP A 59 -0.93 12.59 2.26
N TYR A 60 -0.26 13.31 1.35
CA TYR A 60 -0.88 14.32 0.50
C TYR A 60 -1.92 13.70 -0.43
N PHE A 61 -1.57 12.59 -1.08
CA PHE A 61 -2.43 11.92 -2.05
C PHE A 61 -3.64 11.26 -1.37
N GLU A 62 -3.47 10.74 -0.15
CA GLU A 62 -4.59 10.21 0.65
C GLU A 62 -5.63 11.29 0.95
N VAL A 63 -5.19 12.48 1.39
CA VAL A 63 -6.08 13.61 1.68
C VAL A 63 -6.72 14.14 0.39
N MET A 64 -5.96 14.23 -0.70
CA MET A 64 -6.47 14.61 -2.01
C MET A 64 -7.59 13.64 -2.46
N ASP A 65 -7.38 12.33 -2.32
CA ASP A 65 -8.36 11.30 -2.65
C ASP A 65 -9.64 11.42 -1.80
N PHE A 66 -9.49 11.70 -0.52
CA PHE A 66 -10.62 11.95 0.38
C PHE A 66 -11.44 13.18 -0.04
N VAL A 67 -10.78 14.30 -0.35
CA VAL A 67 -11.46 15.53 -0.79
C VAL A 67 -12.19 15.31 -2.11
N ASP A 68 -11.56 14.62 -3.07
CA ASP A 68 -12.20 14.26 -4.34
C ASP A 68 -13.47 13.44 -4.13
N ALA A 69 -13.45 12.48 -3.20
CA ALA A 69 -14.58 11.63 -2.88
C ALA A 69 -15.74 12.41 -2.25
N VAL A 70 -15.46 13.27 -1.26
CA VAL A 70 -16.47 14.10 -0.60
C VAL A 70 -17.09 15.11 -1.57
N GLN A 71 -16.32 15.60 -2.54
CA GLN A 71 -16.82 16.50 -3.60
C GLN A 71 -17.54 15.75 -4.73
N GLY A 72 -17.62 14.41 -4.69
CA GLY A 72 -18.26 13.60 -5.72
C GLY A 72 -17.51 13.55 -7.05
N ARG A 73 -16.21 13.90 -7.06
CA ARG A 73 -15.37 13.83 -8.27
C ARG A 73 -14.99 12.40 -8.63
N LYS A 74 -14.87 11.53 -7.62
CA LYS A 74 -14.62 10.08 -7.76
C LYS A 74 -15.26 9.32 -6.60
N PRO A 75 -15.58 8.02 -6.73
CA PRO A 75 -15.94 7.22 -5.57
C PRO A 75 -14.76 7.07 -4.60
N PRO A 76 -15.01 6.85 -3.29
CA PRO A 76 -13.94 6.50 -2.35
C PRO A 76 -13.16 5.27 -2.85
N ALA A 77 -11.83 5.34 -2.86
CA ALA A 77 -10.99 4.21 -3.27
C ALA A 77 -11.15 3.00 -2.33
N ILE A 78 -11.33 3.27 -1.03
CA ILE A 78 -11.70 2.29 -0.01
C ILE A 78 -13.12 2.64 0.45
N ASP A 79 -14.11 1.84 0.06
CA ASP A 79 -15.48 1.99 0.51
C ASP A 79 -15.68 1.44 1.94
N ILE A 80 -16.91 1.55 2.46
CA ILE A 80 -17.23 1.11 3.83
C ILE A 80 -16.99 -0.39 4.03
N HIS A 81 -17.25 -1.23 3.03
CA HIS A 81 -17.10 -2.67 3.17
C HIS A 81 -15.64 -3.07 3.08
N ALA A 82 -14.86 -2.46 2.17
CA ALA A 82 -13.42 -2.63 2.10
C ALA A 82 -12.72 -2.16 3.39
N ALA A 83 -13.15 -1.03 3.96
CA ALA A 83 -12.65 -0.55 5.25
C ALA A 83 -12.95 -1.54 6.38
N MET A 84 -14.15 -2.14 6.38
CA MET A 84 -14.53 -3.19 7.34
C MET A 84 -13.73 -4.47 7.16
N ASP A 85 -13.45 -4.89 5.92
CA ASP A 85 -12.64 -6.07 5.63
C ASP A 85 -11.20 -5.94 6.16
N MET A 86 -10.68 -4.71 6.29
CA MET A 86 -9.38 -4.43 6.93
C MET A 86 -9.48 -4.33 8.46
N THR A 87 -10.57 -3.76 8.97
CA THR A 87 -10.73 -3.41 10.39
C THR A 87 -11.21 -4.60 11.24
N LEU A 88 -12.23 -5.32 10.76
CA LEU A 88 -12.88 -6.39 11.53
C LEU A 88 -11.92 -7.55 11.88
N PRO A 89 -11.02 -8.02 10.99
CA PRO A 89 -10.03 -9.02 11.38
C PRO A 89 -9.14 -8.56 12.53
N GLY A 90 -8.77 -7.28 12.56
CA GLY A 90 -8.01 -6.69 13.66
C GLY A 90 -8.76 -6.77 14.99
N LEU A 91 -10.06 -6.45 15.00
CA LEU A 91 -10.90 -6.57 16.20
C LEU A 91 -11.09 -8.03 16.64
N ILE A 92 -11.37 -8.93 15.70
CA ILE A 92 -11.55 -10.37 15.96
C ILE A 92 -10.24 -11.01 16.43
N SER A 93 -9.08 -10.52 15.99
CA SER A 93 -7.78 -10.98 16.48
C SER A 93 -7.60 -10.73 17.98
N GLN A 94 -8.11 -9.60 18.50
CA GLN A 94 -8.06 -9.29 19.93
C GLN A 94 -8.92 -10.26 20.75
N GLU A 95 -10.07 -10.67 20.21
CA GLU A 95 -10.93 -11.67 20.84
C GLU A 95 -10.31 -13.08 20.76
N SER A 96 -9.71 -13.44 19.63
CA SER A 96 -8.98 -14.69 19.47
C SER A 96 -7.86 -14.82 20.52
N ILE A 97 -7.07 -13.75 20.73
CA ILE A 97 -6.03 -13.70 21.77
C ILE A 97 -6.62 -13.98 23.16
N ARG A 98 -7.75 -13.35 23.51
CA ARG A 98 -8.42 -13.58 24.80
C ARG A 98 -8.88 -15.03 24.98
N ARG A 99 -9.15 -15.74 23.88
CA ARG A 99 -9.57 -17.16 23.86
C ARG A 99 -8.42 -18.12 23.61
N GLY A 100 -7.18 -17.70 23.82
CA GLY A 100 -6.01 -18.57 23.68
C GLY A 100 -5.66 -18.90 22.24
N GLY A 101 -5.98 -18.01 21.29
CA GLY A 101 -5.69 -18.19 19.87
C GLY A 101 -6.73 -19.03 19.12
N GLU A 102 -7.96 -19.10 19.63
CA GLU A 102 -9.07 -19.77 18.96
C GLU A 102 -9.30 -19.18 17.55
N TRP A 103 -9.59 -20.04 16.57
CA TRP A 103 -10.04 -19.58 15.25
C TRP A 103 -11.45 -19.01 15.34
N LEU A 104 -11.61 -17.72 15.03
CA LEU A 104 -12.89 -17.03 15.07
C LEU A 104 -13.27 -16.52 13.68
N ALA A 105 -14.57 -16.62 13.34
CA ALA A 105 -15.07 -16.07 12.10
C ALA A 105 -15.03 -14.52 12.14
N VAL A 106 -14.58 -13.92 11.04
CA VAL A 106 -14.69 -12.48 10.82
C VAL A 106 -16.09 -12.19 10.26
N PRO A 107 -16.87 -11.26 10.86
CA PRO A 107 -18.18 -10.88 10.32
C PRO A 107 -18.07 -10.31 8.90
N ASP A 108 -19.03 -10.65 8.04
CA ASP A 108 -19.17 -10.02 6.73
C ASP A 108 -20.03 -8.77 6.86
N SER A 109 -19.48 -7.61 6.52
CA SER A 109 -20.20 -6.33 6.60
C SER A 109 -21.28 -6.16 5.52
N ARG A 110 -21.30 -7.01 4.49
CA ARG A 110 -22.23 -6.92 3.36
C ARG A 110 -23.60 -7.56 3.66
N VAL A 111 -23.75 -8.21 4.81
CA VAL A 111 -25.02 -8.82 5.26
C VAL A 111 -25.71 -8.02 6.37
N TRP A 112 -25.21 -6.82 6.68
CA TRP A 112 -25.75 -5.94 7.71
C TRP A 112 -26.86 -5.03 7.19
#